data_AF-A0A256ZL15-F1
#
_entry.id   AF-A0A256ZL15-F1
#
_cell.length_a   1.000
_cell.length_b   1.000
_cell.length_c   1.000
_cell.angle_alpha   90.00
_cell.angle_beta   90.00
_cell.angle_gamma   90.00
#
_symmetry.space_group_name_H-M   'P 1'
#
loop_
_entity.id
_entity.type
_entity.pdbx_description
1 polymer ?
#
loop_
_entity_poly.entity_id
_entity_poly.type
_entity_poly.pdbx_seq_one_letter_code
_entity_poly.pdbx_strand_id
1 'polypeptide(L)'
;DNVFIISDHGFGPQWGVFNLAKWLLKNKLMVLRKSFMRSVISVIVGVMSRTKIYKVIPRKLRRKAREHSLSPSDIMFHIDLRKSKIILLKYTIPFGAIHINPKYKDYHEIILRDIKTMLRNIGQELNKNLKVKIWEAKKLYKGEKVHLLPDLIFTINDWSCVIEKDMYKEYIYAESTYSPRHTGSHRLYGIFIAYGKNIKNLSNSIHISVLDIAPTVLYMLNAPIPNNMDGKVLKGILRLKKFQEPKYVNPLYYQIKYVKKQYKL
;
A
#
# COMPACT_ATOMS: atom_id res chain seq x y z
N ASP A 1 -21.89 -2.79 -29.44
CA ASP A 1 -20.45 -2.90 -29.12
C ASP A 1 -20.18 -3.85 -27.97
N ASN A 2 -18.92 -4.02 -27.55
CA ASN A 2 -18.56 -4.71 -26.31
C ASN A 2 -18.00 -3.68 -25.32
N VAL A 3 -18.46 -3.72 -24.08
CA VAL A 3 -18.11 -2.79 -23.00
C VAL A 3 -17.63 -3.59 -21.81
N PHE A 4 -16.54 -3.13 -21.20
CA PHE A 4 -15.99 -3.65 -19.95
C PHE A 4 -15.92 -2.49 -18.95
N ILE A 5 -16.52 -2.67 -17.77
CA ILE A 5 -16.39 -1.77 -16.63
C ILE A 5 -15.63 -2.53 -15.55
N ILE A 6 -14.50 -1.98 -15.13
CA ILE A 6 -13.58 -2.63 -14.21
C ILE A 6 -13.23 -1.64 -13.12
N SER A 7 -13.19 -2.12 -11.89
CA SER A 7 -12.63 -1.40 -10.76
C SER A 7 -11.19 -1.86 -10.53
N ASP A 8 -10.29 -0.93 -10.27
CA ASP A 8 -8.90 -1.21 -9.87
C ASP A 8 -8.84 -1.89 -8.49
N HIS A 9 -9.78 -1.56 -7.60
CA HIS A 9 -9.96 -2.19 -6.29
C HIS A 9 -11.44 -2.14 -5.86
N GLY A 10 -11.79 -2.78 -4.75
CA GLY A 10 -13.06 -2.58 -4.07
C GLY A 10 -13.04 -1.40 -3.10
N PHE A 11 -14.18 -1.14 -2.46
CA PHE A 11 -14.31 -0.07 -1.46
C PHE A 11 -15.30 -0.47 -0.36
N GLY A 12 -15.21 0.19 0.79
CA GLY A 12 -16.18 0.04 1.87
C GLY A 12 -15.87 0.96 3.05
N PRO A 13 -16.75 0.99 4.07
CA PRO A 13 -16.57 1.84 5.24
C PRO A 13 -15.25 1.57 5.97
N GLN A 14 -14.68 2.60 6.56
CA GLN A 14 -13.51 2.50 7.44
C GLN A 14 -13.97 2.60 8.90
N TRP A 15 -13.53 1.66 9.73
CA TRP A 15 -13.96 1.55 11.13
C TRP A 15 -12.85 1.74 12.15
N GLY A 16 -11.59 1.71 11.72
CA GLY A 16 -10.45 1.84 12.62
C GLY A 16 -9.26 2.52 11.99
N VAL A 17 -8.38 3.00 12.86
CA VAL A 17 -7.05 3.50 12.52
C VAL A 17 -6.06 2.84 13.46
N PHE A 18 -5.04 2.19 12.89
CA PHE A 18 -3.92 1.63 13.63
C PHE A 18 -2.65 2.42 13.34
N ASN A 19 -1.99 2.88 14.39
CA ASN A 19 -0.76 3.66 14.31
C ASN A 19 0.46 2.73 14.43
N LEU A 20 0.99 2.34 13.27
CA LEU A 20 2.14 1.45 13.19
C LEU A 20 3.39 2.06 13.83
N ALA A 21 3.57 3.38 13.71
CA ALA A 21 4.74 4.05 14.30
C ALA A 21 4.73 3.92 15.82
N LYS A 22 3.60 4.20 16.48
CA LYS A 22 3.47 4.06 17.93
C LYS A 22 3.60 2.62 18.40
N TRP A 23 3.02 1.67 17.67
CA TRP A 23 3.15 0.26 17.99
C TRP A 23 4.60 -0.25 17.92
N LEU A 24 5.35 0.14 16.88
CA LEU A 24 6.77 -0.21 16.74
C LEU A 24 7.63 0.38 17.87
N LEU A 25 7.31 1.60 18.33
CA LEU A 25 7.98 2.25 19.46
C LEU A 25 7.69 1.56 20.79
N LYS A 26 6.40 1.28 21.08
CA LYS A 26 5.97 0.56 22.29
C LYS A 26 6.70 -0.77 22.42
N ASN A 27 6.82 -1.49 21.32
CA ASN A 27 7.44 -2.80 21.24
C ASN A 27 8.98 -2.78 21.09
N LYS A 28 9.62 -1.59 21.17
CA LYS A 28 11.07 -1.41 21.04
C LYS A 28 11.65 -1.96 19.73
N LEU A 29 10.84 -2.10 18.68
CA LEU A 29 11.25 -2.50 17.33
C LEU A 29 11.83 -1.31 16.55
N MET A 30 11.40 -0.10 16.90
CA MET A 30 11.89 1.17 16.39
C MET A 30 12.35 2.03 17.57
N VAL A 31 13.42 2.80 17.39
CA VAL A 31 13.99 3.70 18.39
C VAL A 31 14.18 5.08 17.77
N LEU A 32 13.82 6.13 18.50
CA LEU A 32 13.99 7.51 18.04
C LEU A 32 15.29 8.11 18.57
N ARG A 33 15.90 8.98 17.77
CA ARG A 33 17.04 9.81 18.16
C ARG A 33 16.58 10.82 19.22
N LYS A 34 17.50 11.23 20.10
CA LYS A 34 17.24 12.30 21.10
C LYS A 34 16.76 13.62 20.45
N SER A 35 17.10 13.88 19.19
CA SER A 35 16.63 15.05 18.42
C SER A 35 15.12 15.05 18.19
N PHE A 36 14.43 13.92 18.26
CA PHE A 36 12.97 13.84 18.15
C PHE A 36 12.26 14.66 19.23
N MET A 37 12.75 14.63 20.48
CA MET A 37 12.17 15.43 21.57
C MET A 37 12.15 16.93 21.24
N ARG A 38 13.17 17.42 20.53
CA ARG A 38 13.22 18.82 20.06
C ARG A 38 12.19 19.11 18.98
N SER A 39 11.89 18.13 18.13
CA SER A 39 10.89 18.22 17.05
C SER A 39 9.46 18.30 17.60
N VAL A 40 9.14 17.46 18.60
CA VAL A 40 7.85 17.50 19.30
C VAL A 40 7.60 18.88 19.91
N ILE A 41 8.61 19.44 20.59
CA ILE A 41 8.54 20.80 21.14
C ILE A 41 8.29 21.84 20.04
N SER A 42 8.98 21.76 18.90
CA SER A 42 8.76 22.71 17.80
C SER A 42 7.36 22.63 17.19
N VAL A 43 6.75 21.43 17.12
CA VAL A 43 5.36 21.27 16.66
C VAL A 43 4.39 21.93 17.63
N ILE A 44 4.53 21.67 18.94
CA ILE A 44 3.71 22.30 19.99
C ILE A 44 3.83 23.83 19.91
N VAL A 45 5.06 24.35 19.85
CA VAL A 45 5.32 25.80 19.69
C VAL A 45 4.69 26.33 18.40
N GLY A 46 4.76 25.58 17.30
CA GLY A 46 4.14 25.92 16.03
C GLY A 46 2.61 26.04 16.14
N VAL A 47 1.94 25.08 16.78
CA VAL A 47 0.48 25.12 17.02
C VAL A 47 0.12 26.27 17.96
N MET A 48 0.84 26.44 19.07
CA MET A 48 0.65 27.57 19.99
C MET A 48 0.90 28.92 19.33
N SER A 49 1.79 28.99 18.33
CA SER A 49 2.05 30.23 17.58
C SER A 49 0.88 30.66 16.69
N ARG A 50 -0.12 29.78 16.47
CA ARG A 50 -1.37 30.08 15.74
C ARG A 50 -2.50 30.55 16.66
N THR A 51 -2.31 30.50 17.98
CA THR A 51 -3.24 31.07 18.98
C THR A 51 -2.69 32.40 19.48
N LYS A 52 -3.47 33.22 20.20
CA LYS A 52 -3.04 34.52 20.76
C LYS A 52 -1.87 34.42 21.77
N ILE A 53 -1.54 33.22 22.24
CA ILE A 53 -0.45 32.92 23.18
C ILE A 53 0.93 33.13 22.53
N TYR A 54 1.00 33.17 21.18
CA TYR A 54 2.23 33.41 20.43
C TYR A 54 3.03 34.63 20.91
N LYS A 55 2.37 35.68 21.44
CA LYS A 55 2.99 36.93 21.91
C LYS A 55 3.98 36.73 23.07
N VAL A 56 3.80 35.69 23.88
CA VAL A 56 4.65 35.37 25.05
C VAL A 56 5.88 34.55 24.65
N ILE A 57 5.85 33.91 23.48
CA ILE A 57 6.95 33.06 22.99
C ILE A 57 8.04 33.95 22.35
N PRO A 58 9.32 33.86 22.79
CA PRO A 58 10.41 34.68 22.27
C PRO A 58 10.54 34.60 20.74
N ARG A 59 10.85 35.75 20.10
CA ARG A 59 10.88 35.88 18.63
C ARG A 59 11.88 34.92 17.96
N LYS A 60 13.03 34.64 18.59
CA LYS A 60 14.03 33.66 18.12
C LYS A 60 13.48 32.23 18.08
N LEU A 61 12.75 31.81 19.12
CA LEU A 61 12.09 30.50 19.19
C LEU A 61 10.96 30.39 18.16
N ARG A 62 10.19 31.47 17.97
CA ARG A 62 9.11 31.53 16.97
C ARG A 62 9.62 31.40 15.54
N ARG A 63 10.72 32.09 15.20
CA ARG A 63 11.36 31.99 13.88
C ARG A 63 11.88 30.58 13.63
N LYS A 64 12.59 30.00 14.59
CA LYS A 64 13.12 28.64 14.51
C LYS A 64 12.01 27.58 14.40
N ALA A 65 10.88 27.77 15.09
CA ALA A 65 9.73 26.89 14.97
C ALA A 65 8.98 27.04 13.62
N ARG A 66 9.00 28.22 12.99
CA ARG A 66 8.47 28.43 11.62
C ARG A 66 9.40 27.83 10.55
N GLU A 67 10.71 27.96 10.73
CA GLU A 67 11.72 27.34 9.86
C GLU A 67 11.77 25.81 10.02
N HIS A 68 11.54 25.31 11.25
CA HIS A 68 11.33 23.89 11.56
C HIS A 68 9.84 23.50 11.62
N SER A 69 8.93 24.30 11.03
CA SER A 69 7.61 23.81 10.61
C SER A 69 7.80 22.92 9.38
N LEU A 70 8.79 22.05 9.45
CA LEU A 70 9.03 20.95 8.56
C LEU A 70 7.78 20.10 8.65
N SER A 71 7.26 19.78 7.47
CA SER A 71 6.22 18.80 7.31
C SER A 71 6.45 17.63 8.29
N PRO A 72 5.42 17.18 9.02
CA PRO A 72 5.45 15.93 9.80
C PRO A 72 5.95 14.69 9.02
N SER A 73 6.23 14.82 7.72
CA SER A 73 6.76 13.81 6.79
C SER A 73 8.07 13.15 7.21
N ASP A 74 8.92 13.81 8.00
CA ASP A 74 10.34 13.45 8.05
C ASP A 74 10.69 12.47 9.19
N ILE A 75 9.82 11.48 9.41
CA ILE A 75 10.00 10.41 10.41
C ILE A 75 11.36 9.74 10.29
N MET A 76 11.85 9.55 9.05
CA MET A 76 13.14 8.92 8.80
C MET A 76 14.31 9.65 9.48
N PHE A 77 14.26 10.99 9.57
CA PHE A 77 15.31 11.77 10.24
C PHE A 77 15.31 11.61 11.75
N HIS A 78 14.20 11.14 12.32
CA HIS A 78 14.05 10.89 13.74
C HIS A 78 14.36 9.45 14.14
N ILE A 79 14.39 8.50 13.21
CA ILE A 79 14.72 7.10 13.53
C ILE A 79 16.23 6.95 13.77
N ASP A 80 16.58 6.28 14.88
CA ASP A 80 17.94 5.81 15.14
C ASP A 80 18.15 4.47 14.40
N LEU A 81 18.67 4.54 13.18
CA LEU A 81 18.95 3.36 12.34
C LEU A 81 20.01 2.42 12.93
N ARG A 82 20.81 2.87 13.91
CA ARG A 82 21.79 1.99 14.57
C ARG A 82 21.12 1.06 15.57
N LYS A 83 20.01 1.49 16.16
CA LYS A 83 19.30 0.79 17.24
C LYS A 83 17.96 0.17 16.81
N SER A 84 17.38 0.66 15.71
CA SER A 84 16.07 0.20 15.23
C SER A 84 16.19 -1.08 14.41
N LYS A 85 15.42 -2.11 14.78
CA LYS A 85 15.26 -3.34 13.99
C LYS A 85 14.44 -3.11 12.72
N ILE A 86 13.51 -2.16 12.77
CA ILE A 86 12.61 -1.84 11.66
C ILE A 86 12.84 -0.43 11.16
N ILE A 87 12.84 -0.29 9.83
CA ILE A 87 12.84 0.98 9.12
C ILE A 87 11.40 1.27 8.68
N LEU A 88 10.79 2.30 9.25
CA LEU A 88 9.44 2.72 8.89
C LEU A 88 9.48 3.73 7.75
N LEU A 89 8.95 3.33 6.58
CA LEU A 89 8.83 4.18 5.40
C LEU A 89 7.38 4.66 5.21
N LYS A 90 7.19 5.88 4.71
CA LYS A 90 5.89 6.57 4.64
C LYS A 90 5.12 6.42 3.31
N TYR A 91 5.47 5.45 2.48
CA TYR A 91 4.87 5.33 1.16
C TYR A 91 3.61 4.45 1.11
N THR A 92 3.17 3.87 2.24
CA THR A 92 1.97 3.01 2.27
C THR A 92 0.85 3.57 3.14
N ILE A 93 -0.33 3.71 2.54
CA ILE A 93 -1.66 3.86 3.16
C ILE A 93 -2.63 3.19 2.16
N PRO A 94 -3.61 2.37 2.58
CA PRO A 94 -4.07 2.12 3.95
C PRO A 94 -3.48 0.89 4.63
N PHE A 95 -2.51 0.19 4.03
CA PHE A 95 -1.92 -1.03 4.60
C PHE A 95 -0.57 -0.78 5.28
N GLY A 96 -0.15 -1.72 6.13
CA GLY A 96 1.12 -1.70 6.83
C GLY A 96 2.21 -2.37 6.01
N ALA A 97 3.40 -1.76 5.97
CA ALA A 97 4.59 -2.32 5.37
C ALA A 97 5.73 -2.29 6.40
N ILE A 98 6.46 -3.41 6.50
CA ILE A 98 7.57 -3.60 7.43
C ILE A 98 8.84 -3.85 6.63
N HIS A 99 9.87 -3.04 6.89
CA HIS A 99 11.22 -3.26 6.37
C HIS A 99 12.14 -3.59 7.53
N ILE A 100 12.73 -4.78 7.51
CA ILE A 100 13.78 -5.16 8.42
C ILE A 100 15.03 -4.38 8.03
N ASN A 101 15.64 -3.75 9.02
CA ASN A 101 16.87 -3.00 8.81
C ASN A 101 17.97 -3.96 8.30
N PRO A 102 18.60 -3.68 7.14
CA PRO A 102 19.62 -4.55 6.55
C PRO A 102 20.80 -4.87 7.47
N LYS A 103 21.05 -4.02 8.48
CA LYS A 103 22.02 -4.30 9.56
C LYS A 103 21.79 -5.65 10.24
N TYR A 104 20.54 -6.11 10.31
CA TYR A 104 20.15 -7.36 10.99
C TYR A 104 19.90 -8.51 10.00
N LYS A 105 20.57 -8.51 8.83
CA LYS A 105 20.41 -9.56 7.81
C LYS A 105 20.58 -10.98 8.36
N ASP A 106 21.51 -11.20 9.29
CA ASP A 106 21.81 -12.54 9.83
C ASP A 106 20.72 -13.02 10.81
N TYR A 107 19.91 -12.10 11.33
CA TYR A 107 18.77 -12.37 12.21
C TYR A 107 17.42 -12.15 11.50
N HIS A 108 17.43 -11.98 10.18
CA HIS A 108 16.26 -11.55 9.40
C HIS A 108 15.06 -12.47 9.62
N GLU A 109 15.24 -13.78 9.47
CA GLU A 109 14.16 -14.77 9.63
C GLU A 109 13.59 -14.81 11.06
N ILE A 110 14.45 -14.66 12.07
CA ILE A 110 14.03 -14.61 13.48
C ILE A 110 13.19 -13.36 13.72
N ILE A 111 13.67 -12.19 13.30
CA ILE A 111 12.94 -10.91 13.41
C ILE A 111 11.60 -10.99 12.66
N LEU A 112 11.61 -11.56 11.46
CA LEU A 112 10.41 -11.73 10.63
C LEU A 112 9.36 -12.58 11.35
N ARG A 113 9.77 -13.72 11.91
CA ARG A 113 8.91 -14.63 12.68
C ARG A 113 8.34 -13.92 13.90
N ASP A 114 9.18 -13.24 14.68
CA ASP A 114 8.76 -12.56 15.91
C ASP A 114 7.73 -11.47 15.59
N ILE A 115 7.96 -10.67 14.54
CA ILE A 115 7.02 -9.62 14.11
C ILE A 115 5.69 -10.22 13.64
N LYS A 116 5.69 -11.33 12.90
CA LYS A 116 4.44 -12.01 12.50
C LYS A 116 3.64 -12.44 13.74
N THR A 117 4.30 -13.00 14.75
CA THR A 117 3.66 -13.37 16.01
C THR A 117 3.08 -12.15 16.73
N MET A 118 3.86 -11.09 16.86
CA MET A 118 3.42 -9.85 17.51
C MET A 118 2.23 -9.21 16.77
N LEU A 119 2.28 -9.15 15.43
CA LEU A 119 1.19 -8.61 14.60
C LEU A 119 -0.11 -9.42 14.77
N ARG A 120 -0.03 -10.76 14.83
CA ARG A 120 -1.19 -11.62 15.08
C ARG A 120 -1.81 -11.39 16.45
N ASN A 121 -0.98 -11.05 17.44
CA ASN A 121 -1.43 -10.83 18.83
C ASN A 121 -1.97 -9.41 19.09
N ILE A 122 -1.96 -8.50 18.11
CA ILE A 122 -2.43 -7.11 18.30
C ILE A 122 -3.86 -7.05 18.85
N GLY A 123 -4.76 -7.91 18.38
CA GLY A 123 -6.14 -7.94 18.87
C GLY A 123 -6.22 -8.22 20.38
N GLN A 124 -5.45 -9.20 20.85
CA GLN A 124 -5.35 -9.53 22.27
C GLN A 124 -4.67 -8.41 23.07
N GLU A 125 -3.54 -7.87 22.57
CA GLU A 125 -2.77 -6.80 23.21
C GLU A 125 -3.62 -5.54 23.47
N LEU A 126 -4.54 -5.23 22.55
CA LEU A 126 -5.39 -4.04 22.61
C LEU A 126 -6.78 -4.33 23.18
N ASN A 127 -7.09 -5.58 23.54
CA ASN A 127 -8.42 -6.03 23.91
C ASN A 127 -9.49 -5.62 22.87
N LYS A 128 -9.21 -5.91 21.60
CA LYS A 128 -10.07 -5.58 20.44
C LYS A 128 -10.22 -6.78 19.51
N ASN A 129 -11.39 -6.90 18.87
CA ASN A 129 -11.60 -7.89 17.83
C ASN A 129 -10.95 -7.44 16.51
N LEU A 130 -9.66 -7.75 16.35
CA LEU A 130 -8.86 -7.36 15.19
C LEU A 130 -8.38 -8.59 14.41
N LYS A 131 -8.83 -8.70 13.17
CA LYS A 131 -8.40 -9.73 12.22
C LYS A 131 -7.22 -9.24 11.41
N VAL A 132 -6.02 -9.71 11.74
CA VAL A 132 -4.79 -9.33 11.04
C VAL A 132 -4.46 -10.36 9.95
N LYS A 133 -4.31 -9.89 8.71
CA LYS A 133 -3.77 -10.68 7.60
C LYS A 133 -2.38 -10.17 7.26
N ILE A 134 -1.44 -11.10 7.09
CA ILE A 134 -0.02 -10.80 6.89
C ILE A 134 0.47 -11.60 5.68
N TRP A 135 1.24 -10.94 4.83
CA TRP A 135 1.90 -11.58 3.69
C TRP A 135 3.38 -11.20 3.64
N GLU A 136 4.19 -12.13 3.18
CA GLU A 136 5.58 -11.87 2.80
C GLU A 136 5.60 -11.34 1.36
N ALA A 137 5.86 -10.05 1.18
CA ALA A 137 5.69 -9.42 -0.12
C ALA A 137 6.60 -10.06 -1.18
N LYS A 138 7.82 -10.43 -0.78
CA LYS A 138 8.80 -11.09 -1.67
C LYS A 138 8.37 -12.49 -2.12
N LYS A 139 7.41 -13.13 -1.45
CA LYS A 139 6.80 -14.41 -1.88
C LYS A 139 5.58 -14.21 -2.78
N LEU A 140 4.96 -13.03 -2.74
CA LEU A 140 3.78 -12.70 -3.54
C LEU A 140 4.12 -12.24 -4.95
N TYR A 141 5.16 -11.41 -5.08
CA TYR A 141 5.52 -10.77 -6.33
C TYR A 141 6.74 -11.46 -6.97
N LYS A 142 6.84 -11.34 -8.29
CA LYS A 142 7.96 -11.85 -9.11
C LYS A 142 8.57 -10.72 -9.92
N GLY A 143 9.78 -10.94 -10.43
CA GLY A 143 10.48 -10.02 -11.31
C GLY A 143 11.66 -9.28 -10.66
N GLU A 144 12.34 -8.48 -11.46
CA GLU A 144 13.65 -7.92 -11.12
C GLU A 144 13.62 -6.94 -9.94
N LYS A 145 12.47 -6.34 -9.64
CA LYS A 145 12.32 -5.32 -8.59
C LYS A 145 11.84 -5.87 -7.24
N VAL A 146 11.69 -7.20 -7.11
CA VAL A 146 11.22 -7.85 -5.86
C VAL A 146 12.09 -7.48 -4.65
N HIS A 147 13.38 -7.27 -4.85
CA HIS A 147 14.32 -6.88 -3.79
C HIS A 147 14.00 -5.50 -3.16
N LEU A 148 13.22 -4.64 -3.83
CA LEU A 148 12.80 -3.33 -3.32
C LEU A 148 11.55 -3.41 -2.43
N LEU A 149 10.87 -4.55 -2.40
CA LEU A 149 9.63 -4.72 -1.66
C LEU A 149 9.88 -4.80 -0.15
N PRO A 150 8.88 -4.43 0.68
CA PRO A 150 8.93 -4.67 2.11
C PRO A 150 9.05 -6.17 2.42
N ASP A 151 9.53 -6.49 3.62
CA ASP A 151 9.62 -7.88 4.06
C ASP A 151 8.23 -8.43 4.39
N LEU A 152 7.37 -7.61 5.00
CA LEU A 152 5.97 -7.92 5.26
C LEU A 152 5.05 -6.80 4.81
N ILE A 153 3.89 -7.20 4.30
CA ILE A 153 2.69 -6.35 4.23
C ILE A 153 1.61 -6.94 5.12
N PHE A 154 0.81 -6.08 5.76
CA PHE A 154 -0.31 -6.53 6.56
C PHE A 154 -1.50 -5.57 6.52
N THR A 155 -2.67 -6.12 6.80
CA THR A 155 -3.94 -5.39 6.87
C THR A 155 -4.71 -5.83 8.11
N ILE A 156 -5.58 -4.96 8.61
CA ILE A 156 -6.46 -5.24 9.74
C ILE A 156 -7.93 -5.15 9.28
N ASN A 157 -8.76 -6.08 9.77
CA ASN A 157 -10.21 -6.14 9.53
C ASN A 157 -10.58 -6.06 8.05
N ASP A 158 -9.94 -6.90 7.23
CA ASP A 158 -10.21 -7.00 5.79
C ASP A 158 -10.16 -5.62 5.08
N TRP A 159 -9.10 -4.85 5.35
CA TRP A 159 -8.82 -3.50 4.82
C TRP A 159 -9.71 -2.37 5.36
N SER A 160 -10.59 -2.63 6.32
CA SER A 160 -11.42 -1.59 6.95
C SER A 160 -10.72 -0.77 8.04
N CYS A 161 -9.48 -1.12 8.39
CA CYS A 161 -8.64 -0.37 9.31
C CYS A 161 -7.43 0.23 8.58
N VAL A 162 -7.27 1.55 8.66
CA VAL A 162 -6.16 2.29 8.03
C VAL A 162 -4.91 2.21 8.89
N ILE A 163 -3.79 1.83 8.27
CA ILE A 163 -2.48 1.79 8.93
C ILE A 163 -1.73 3.11 8.73
N GLU A 164 -1.85 3.99 9.70
CA GLU A 164 -1.12 5.25 9.71
C GLU A 164 0.24 5.16 10.43
N LYS A 165 1.00 6.24 10.34
CA LYS A 165 2.41 6.27 10.76
C LYS A 165 2.74 7.56 11.51
N ASP A 166 1.76 8.27 12.06
CA ASP A 166 2.00 9.55 12.71
C ASP A 166 2.53 9.39 14.15
N MET A 167 3.80 9.73 14.38
CA MET A 167 4.43 9.62 15.70
C MET A 167 3.92 10.64 16.72
N TYR A 168 3.23 11.71 16.29
CA TYR A 168 2.75 12.76 17.18
C TYR A 168 1.38 12.44 17.79
N LYS A 169 0.61 11.52 17.21
CA LYS A 169 -0.69 11.09 17.76
C LYS A 169 -0.54 10.16 18.95
N GLU A 170 -1.38 10.29 19.97
CA GLU A 170 -1.20 9.58 21.26
C GLU A 170 -1.89 8.22 21.36
N TYR A 171 -2.30 7.63 20.24
CA TYR A 171 -2.94 6.30 20.22
C TYR A 171 -2.17 5.29 19.38
N ILE A 172 -2.29 4.01 19.75
CA ILE A 172 -1.92 2.87 18.91
C ILE A 172 -3.10 2.44 18.03
N TYR A 173 -4.32 2.51 18.57
CA TYR A 173 -5.53 2.18 17.83
C TYR A 173 -6.65 3.14 18.22
N ALA A 174 -7.46 3.54 17.24
CA ALA A 174 -8.64 4.36 17.43
C ALA A 174 -9.81 3.80 16.62
N GLU A 175 -10.99 3.70 17.26
CA GLU A 175 -12.26 3.35 16.60
C GLU A 175 -12.85 4.61 15.96
N SER A 176 -12.22 5.02 14.86
CA SER A 176 -12.56 6.23 14.14
C SER A 176 -12.18 6.10 12.68
N THR A 177 -12.67 7.04 11.88
CA THR A 177 -12.23 7.23 10.50
C THR A 177 -10.86 7.91 10.46
N TYR A 178 -10.12 7.76 9.36
CA TYR A 178 -8.76 8.30 9.28
C TYR A 178 -8.78 9.84 9.34
N SER A 179 -9.81 10.43 8.76
CA SER A 179 -10.18 11.84 8.95
C SER A 179 -11.67 12.03 8.63
N PRO A 180 -12.27 13.17 8.97
CA PRO A 180 -13.64 13.49 8.55
C PRO A 180 -13.84 13.46 7.02
N ARG A 181 -12.76 13.61 6.24
CA ARG A 181 -12.78 13.54 4.77
C ARG A 181 -12.42 12.16 4.21
N HIS A 182 -12.03 11.22 5.08
CA HIS A 182 -11.59 9.88 4.70
C HIS A 182 -12.29 8.86 5.61
N THR A 183 -13.52 8.52 5.24
CA THR A 183 -14.43 7.64 5.99
C THR A 183 -14.62 6.26 5.35
N GLY A 184 -14.07 6.06 4.15
CA GLY A 184 -14.02 4.76 3.45
C GLY A 184 -12.58 4.30 3.27
N SER A 185 -12.39 3.00 3.01
CA SER A 185 -11.09 2.40 2.70
C SER A 185 -11.23 1.39 1.56
N HIS A 186 -10.11 1.06 0.91
CA HIS A 186 -10.08 0.09 -0.18
C HIS A 186 -10.49 -1.32 0.29
N ARG A 187 -10.91 -2.15 -0.66
CA ARG A 187 -11.12 -3.61 -0.50
C ARG A 187 -10.42 -4.35 -1.62
N LEU A 188 -10.12 -5.63 -1.41
CA LEU A 188 -9.45 -6.44 -2.42
C LEU A 188 -10.34 -6.71 -3.64
N TYR A 189 -11.64 -6.96 -3.43
CA TYR A 189 -12.57 -7.33 -4.49
C TYR A 189 -13.35 -6.13 -4.99
N GLY A 190 -13.11 -5.75 -6.24
CA GLY A 190 -13.79 -4.68 -6.94
C GLY A 190 -14.99 -5.16 -7.76
N ILE A 191 -15.45 -4.28 -8.65
CA ILE A 191 -16.54 -4.55 -9.59
C ILE A 191 -15.97 -4.92 -10.95
N PHE A 192 -16.58 -5.92 -11.57
CA PHE A 192 -16.34 -6.27 -12.97
C PHE A 192 -17.67 -6.47 -13.68
N ILE A 193 -17.86 -5.78 -14.79
CA ILE A 193 -19.04 -5.91 -15.66
C ILE A 193 -18.52 -6.03 -17.09
N ALA A 194 -19.02 -7.02 -17.82
CA ALA A 194 -18.80 -7.16 -19.25
C ALA A 194 -20.15 -7.28 -19.94
N TYR A 195 -20.34 -6.54 -21.03
CA TYR A 195 -21.58 -6.53 -21.80
C TYR A 195 -21.30 -6.41 -23.29
N GLY A 196 -22.10 -7.09 -24.11
CA GLY A 196 -22.04 -6.96 -25.55
C GLY A 196 -22.29 -8.27 -26.29
N LYS A 197 -22.34 -8.18 -27.62
CA LYS A 197 -22.66 -9.33 -28.50
C LYS A 197 -21.69 -10.51 -28.32
N ASN A 198 -20.43 -10.23 -27.98
CA ASN A 198 -19.38 -11.23 -27.82
C ASN A 198 -19.17 -11.66 -26.36
N ILE A 199 -20.06 -11.28 -25.44
CA ILE A 199 -19.98 -11.62 -24.02
C ILE A 199 -21.09 -12.62 -23.69
N LYS A 200 -20.76 -13.67 -22.92
CA LYS A 200 -21.74 -14.64 -22.43
C LYS A 200 -22.58 -14.01 -21.31
N ASN A 201 -23.86 -14.36 -21.27
CA ASN A 201 -24.67 -14.12 -20.09
C ASN A 201 -24.31 -15.20 -19.05
N LEU A 202 -23.74 -14.79 -17.93
CA LEU A 202 -23.29 -15.69 -16.87
C LEU A 202 -24.28 -15.59 -15.71
N SER A 203 -24.80 -16.74 -15.26
CA SER A 203 -25.75 -16.81 -14.15
C SER A 203 -25.09 -16.71 -12.77
N ASN A 204 -23.78 -16.96 -12.69
CA ASN A 204 -23.03 -17.03 -11.43
C ASN A 204 -21.93 -15.99 -11.37
N SER A 205 -21.54 -15.62 -10.14
CA SER A 205 -20.36 -14.80 -9.90
C SER A 205 -19.10 -15.50 -10.39
N ILE A 206 -18.20 -14.73 -11.00
CA ILE A 206 -16.90 -15.22 -11.46
C ILE A 206 -15.80 -14.57 -10.64
N HIS A 207 -14.74 -15.34 -10.39
CA HIS A 207 -13.52 -14.82 -9.80
C HIS A 207 -12.48 -14.63 -10.90
N ILE A 208 -12.11 -13.38 -11.18
CA ILE A 208 -11.12 -13.03 -12.19
C ILE A 208 -10.10 -12.07 -11.59
N SER A 209 -8.93 -11.99 -12.20
CA SER A 209 -7.93 -10.97 -11.87
C SER A 209 -8.09 -9.75 -12.77
N VAL A 210 -7.81 -8.56 -12.25
CA VAL A 210 -7.65 -7.34 -13.08
C VAL A 210 -6.57 -7.51 -14.15
N LEU A 211 -5.56 -8.36 -13.87
CA LEU A 211 -4.49 -8.69 -14.81
C LEU A 211 -5.00 -9.45 -16.04
N ASP A 212 -6.14 -10.14 -15.93
CA ASP A 212 -6.73 -10.93 -17.01
C ASP A 212 -7.44 -10.05 -18.07
N ILE A 213 -7.71 -8.78 -17.75
CA ILE A 213 -8.47 -7.89 -18.63
C ILE A 213 -7.69 -7.56 -19.91
N ALA A 214 -6.47 -7.06 -19.78
CA ALA A 214 -5.65 -6.66 -20.92
C ALA A 214 -5.44 -7.81 -21.94
N PRO A 215 -5.00 -9.03 -21.55
CA PRO A 215 -4.87 -10.13 -22.50
C PRO A 215 -6.23 -10.54 -23.10
N THR A 216 -7.33 -10.45 -22.35
CA THR A 216 -8.67 -10.74 -22.87
C THR A 216 -9.10 -9.74 -23.95
N VAL A 217 -8.89 -8.44 -23.74
CA VAL A 217 -9.22 -7.40 -24.72
C VAL A 217 -8.36 -7.53 -25.97
N LEU A 218 -7.05 -7.75 -25.83
CA LEU A 218 -6.16 -7.99 -26.97
C LEU A 218 -6.61 -9.20 -27.78
N TYR A 219 -6.95 -10.30 -27.11
CA TYR A 219 -7.47 -11.50 -27.75
C TYR A 219 -8.78 -11.24 -28.52
N MET A 220 -9.73 -10.49 -27.94
CA MET A 220 -10.98 -10.13 -28.62
C MET A 220 -10.76 -9.28 -29.88
N LEU A 221 -9.69 -8.48 -29.91
CA LEU A 221 -9.30 -7.66 -31.05
C LEU A 221 -8.40 -8.41 -32.05
N ASN A 222 -8.18 -9.72 -31.84
CA ASN A 222 -7.24 -10.53 -32.62
C ASN A 222 -5.82 -9.92 -32.64
N ALA A 223 -5.44 -9.25 -31.56
CA ALA A 223 -4.15 -8.60 -31.41
C ALA A 223 -3.14 -9.52 -30.67
N PRO A 224 -1.84 -9.48 -31.02
CA PRO A 224 -0.81 -10.23 -30.32
C PRO A 224 -0.70 -9.84 -28.83
N ILE A 225 -0.52 -10.84 -27.96
CA ILE A 225 -0.43 -10.66 -26.51
C ILE A 225 1.04 -10.72 -26.08
N PRO A 226 1.60 -9.68 -25.44
CA PRO A 226 2.93 -9.75 -24.85
C PRO A 226 3.04 -10.91 -23.84
N ASN A 227 4.06 -11.74 -23.98
CA ASN A 227 4.26 -12.94 -23.15
C ASN A 227 4.72 -12.63 -21.71
N ASN A 228 4.98 -11.37 -21.38
CA ASN A 228 5.29 -10.89 -20.03
C ASN A 228 4.06 -10.39 -19.26
N MET A 229 2.84 -10.54 -19.81
CA MET A 229 1.61 -10.30 -19.05
C MET A 229 1.34 -11.47 -18.10
N ASP A 230 1.15 -11.18 -16.81
CA ASP A 230 0.86 -12.21 -15.79
C ASP A 230 -0.57 -12.77 -15.86
N GLY A 231 -1.50 -12.01 -16.44
CA GLY A 231 -2.89 -12.43 -16.59
C GLY A 231 -3.12 -13.36 -17.77
N LYS A 232 -4.31 -13.97 -17.81
CA LYS A 232 -4.71 -14.92 -18.86
C LYS A 232 -5.97 -14.45 -19.60
N VAL A 233 -6.16 -14.97 -20.81
CA VAL A 233 -7.38 -14.73 -21.58
C VAL A 233 -8.57 -15.41 -20.90
N LEU A 234 -9.60 -14.64 -20.57
CA LEU A 234 -10.85 -15.10 -19.97
C LEU A 234 -11.77 -15.75 -21.02
N LYS A 235 -11.33 -16.85 -21.65
CA LYS A 235 -12.15 -17.57 -22.67
C LYS A 235 -13.55 -17.92 -22.13
N GLY A 236 -13.68 -18.15 -20.82
CA GLY A 236 -14.93 -18.48 -20.13
C GLY A 236 -16.03 -17.44 -20.24
N ILE A 237 -15.71 -16.13 -20.35
CA ILE A 237 -16.70 -15.05 -20.43
C ILE A 237 -17.08 -14.68 -21.87
N LEU A 238 -16.35 -15.19 -22.86
CA LEU A 238 -16.49 -14.79 -24.25
C LEU A 238 -17.46 -15.68 -25.01
N ARG A 239 -18.26 -15.07 -25.88
CA ARG A 239 -19.14 -15.70 -26.86
C ARG A 239 -18.61 -15.36 -28.26
N LEU A 240 -17.65 -16.14 -28.75
CA LEU A 240 -17.05 -15.96 -30.07
C LEU A 240 -17.52 -17.06 -31.02
N LYS A 241 -17.72 -16.72 -32.30
CA LYS A 241 -18.09 -17.70 -33.36
C LYS A 241 -17.03 -18.78 -33.55
N LYS A 242 -15.75 -18.42 -33.37
CA LYS A 242 -14.61 -19.32 -33.42
C LYS A 242 -13.59 -18.89 -32.37
N PHE A 243 -13.19 -19.83 -31.51
CA PHE A 243 -12.05 -19.64 -30.64
C PHE A 243 -10.78 -19.93 -31.44
N GLN A 244 -9.81 -19.02 -31.35
CA GLN A 244 -8.47 -19.22 -31.86
C GLN A 244 -7.52 -19.36 -30.68
N GLU A 245 -6.35 -19.96 -30.89
CA GLU A 245 -5.36 -19.93 -29.82
C GLU A 245 -4.75 -18.52 -29.71
N PRO A 246 -4.61 -17.98 -28.47
CA PRO A 246 -4.02 -16.67 -28.30
C PRO A 246 -2.57 -16.63 -28.83
N LYS A 247 -2.28 -15.65 -29.68
CA LYS A 247 -0.93 -15.45 -30.22
C LYS A 247 -0.08 -14.66 -29.23
N TYR A 248 0.86 -15.32 -28.58
CA TYR A 248 1.83 -14.65 -27.70
C TYR A 248 3.05 -14.16 -28.48
N VAL A 249 3.58 -13.00 -28.09
CA VAL A 249 4.74 -12.35 -28.72
C VAL A 249 5.72 -11.81 -27.68
N ASN A 250 6.95 -11.54 -28.10
CA ASN A 250 7.95 -10.86 -27.28
C ASN A 250 7.42 -9.47 -26.81
N PRO A 251 7.76 -9.00 -25.59
CA PRO A 251 7.25 -7.73 -25.07
C PRO A 251 7.62 -6.51 -25.92
N LEU A 252 8.72 -6.58 -26.68
CA LEU A 252 9.18 -5.52 -27.57
C LEU A 252 8.42 -5.49 -28.91
N TYR A 253 7.49 -6.41 -29.17
CA TYR A 253 6.78 -6.54 -30.44
C TYR A 253 6.15 -5.21 -30.92
N TYR A 254 5.41 -4.53 -30.04
CA TYR A 254 4.75 -3.27 -30.40
C TYR A 254 5.73 -2.10 -30.57
N GLN A 255 6.82 -2.08 -29.79
CA GLN A 255 7.87 -1.08 -29.93
C GLN A 255 8.60 -1.24 -31.26
N ILE A 256 8.99 -2.47 -31.62
CA ILE A 256 9.62 -2.79 -32.91
C ILE A 256 8.68 -2.43 -34.06
N LYS A 257 7.39 -2.79 -33.96
CA LYS A 257 6.40 -2.45 -34.99
C LYS A 257 6.24 -0.94 -35.16
N TYR A 258 6.23 -0.19 -34.06
CA TYR A 258 6.16 1.28 -34.08
C TYR A 258 7.39 1.89 -34.75
N VAL A 259 8.59 1.46 -34.35
CA VAL A 259 9.86 1.93 -34.94
C VAL A 259 9.90 1.62 -36.44
N LYS A 260 9.58 0.39 -36.86
CA LYS A 260 9.53 0.02 -38.29
C LYS A 260 8.57 0.93 -39.08
N LYS A 261 7.38 1.18 -38.54
CA LYS A 261 6.41 2.09 -39.15
C LYS A 261 6.93 3.53 -39.25
N GLN A 262 7.58 4.03 -38.19
CA GLN A 262 8.11 5.39 -38.12
C GLN A 262 9.26 5.61 -39.13
N TYR A 263 10.14 4.61 -39.28
CA TYR A 263 11.32 4.69 -40.14
C TYR A 263 11.16 4.00 -41.51
N LYS A 264 9.95 3.55 -41.87
CA LYS A 264 9.64 2.82 -43.13
C LYS A 264 10.56 1.62 -43.39
N LEU A 265 10.92 0.90 -42.32
CA LEU A 265 11.70 -0.35 -42.36
C LEU A 265 10.80 -1.59 -42.49
#